data_AF-A0A1Y2FY13-F1
#
_entry.id   AF-A0A1Y2FY13-F1
#
_cell.length_a   1.000
_cell.length_b   1.000
_cell.length_c   1.000
_cell.angle_alpha   90.00
_cell.angle_beta   90.00
_cell.angle_gamma   90.00
#
_symmetry.space_group_name_H-M   'P 1'
#
loop_
_entity.id
_entity.type
_entity.pdbx_description
1 polymer ?
#
loop_
_entity_poly.entity_id
_entity_poly.type
_entity_poly.pdbx_seq_one_letter_code
_entity_poly.pdbx_strand_id
1 'polypeptide(L)'
;MFSALVGEILEESESEEGGRPTHAIDVGSGRAHLSRALTHPPLFLHVLAVDWSATQTSGAEYLNTLKSRGPSSSSAQGQGQGSLTHQTSTLDAKAISQLMSRWPPSPEKPEEKEQPPALLLALHACGDLTLSALTAFLTPTPSPSNCKRKAVLVGCCYNLQTPSLFPLSSTFDAHSPPPLTRAHLLLTAQSPLTWFSPLTPSSPLPPGDALRKSVRKLAYRARLEAELLASGLVEAKGVGERRVGRVGECSSWSEYRARALARYGAEEVQELAFGEAQGQGEEEEEREWEEVLWKLQVFWTLRSWVGPVVESLLVLDRWCALVEGMGEGGEWEAALEGEGEGEGEAGEPGGEKGQGSEGDTGSRGKARRVDLVNLFDQRTGSLRNLALVVR
;
A
#
# COMPACT_ATOMS: atom_id res chain seq x y z
N MET A 1 -12.41 -5.90 6.41
CA MET A 1 -11.21 -6.72 6.60
C MET A 1 -10.17 -5.98 7.43
N PHE A 2 -9.58 -4.87 6.95
CA PHE A 2 -8.62 -4.10 7.77
C PHE A 2 -9.16 -3.69 9.15
N SER A 3 -10.40 -3.18 9.24
CA SER A 3 -11.02 -2.85 10.52
C SER A 3 -11.26 -4.08 11.42
N ALA A 4 -11.44 -5.27 10.84
CA ALA A 4 -11.57 -6.51 11.60
C ALA A 4 -10.22 -6.93 12.18
N LEU A 5 -9.15 -6.86 11.39
CA LEU A 5 -7.77 -7.06 11.89
C LEU A 5 -7.43 -6.09 13.02
N VAL A 6 -7.81 -4.82 12.90
CA VAL A 6 -7.66 -3.87 14.01
C VAL A 6 -8.46 -4.33 15.24
N GLY A 7 -9.68 -4.84 15.06
CA GLY A 7 -10.48 -5.43 16.13
C GLY A 7 -9.77 -6.58 16.85
N GLU A 8 -9.24 -7.54 16.10
CA GLU A 8 -8.48 -8.68 16.64
C GLU A 8 -7.27 -8.22 17.47
N ILE A 9 -6.51 -7.25 16.97
CA ILE A 9 -5.37 -6.66 17.70
C ILE A 9 -5.84 -6.01 19.01
N LEU A 10 -6.97 -5.31 18.99
CA LEU A 10 -7.53 -4.68 20.19
C LEU A 10 -8.01 -5.70 21.21
N GLU A 11 -8.66 -6.77 20.78
CA GLU A 11 -9.15 -7.87 21.64
C GLU A 11 -7.99 -8.59 22.33
N GLU A 12 -6.91 -8.90 21.60
CA GLU A 12 -5.71 -9.51 22.20
C GLU A 12 -5.06 -8.60 23.27
N SER A 13 -5.08 -7.30 23.02
CA SER A 13 -4.51 -6.28 23.91
C SER A 13 -5.31 -6.07 25.20
N GLU A 14 -6.55 -6.57 25.30
CA GLU A 14 -7.36 -6.48 26.54
C GLU A 14 -6.73 -7.27 27.69
N SER A 15 -5.95 -8.30 27.37
CA SER A 15 -5.30 -9.19 28.34
C SER A 15 -3.88 -8.76 28.75
N GLU A 16 -3.32 -7.71 28.14
CA GLU A 16 -1.94 -7.27 28.34
C GLU A 16 -1.82 -6.20 29.45
N GLU A 17 -0.70 -6.15 30.18
CA GLU A 17 -0.40 -5.11 31.20
C GLU A 17 -0.42 -3.67 30.64
N GLY A 18 -0.45 -3.50 29.31
CA GLY A 18 -0.59 -2.22 28.62
C GLY A 18 -2.03 -1.76 28.37
N GLY A 19 -3.00 -2.65 28.49
CA GLY A 19 -4.41 -2.41 28.18
C GLY A 19 -4.68 -2.19 26.69
N ARG A 20 -5.97 -2.24 26.33
CA ARG A 20 -6.45 -2.03 24.96
C ARG A 20 -6.16 -0.60 24.47
N PRO A 21 -5.54 -0.43 23.28
CA PRO A 21 -5.43 0.87 22.63
C PRO A 21 -6.80 1.51 22.41
N THR A 22 -6.98 2.75 22.87
CA THR A 22 -8.21 3.53 22.64
C THR A 22 -8.01 4.62 21.58
N HIS A 23 -6.76 4.89 21.21
CA HIS A 23 -6.37 5.94 20.29
C HIS A 23 -5.62 5.37 19.10
N ALA A 24 -5.87 5.91 17.91
CA ALA A 24 -5.15 5.56 16.70
C ALA A 24 -4.70 6.81 15.93
N ILE A 25 -3.60 6.68 15.20
CA ILE A 25 -3.10 7.67 14.24
C ILE A 25 -3.15 7.00 12.87
N ASP A 26 -3.98 7.51 11.97
CA ASP A 26 -4.15 7.00 10.61
C ASP A 26 -3.41 7.91 9.63
N VAL A 27 -2.20 7.53 9.23
CA VAL A 27 -1.34 8.31 8.33
C VAL A 27 -1.61 7.96 6.87
N GLY A 28 -1.76 8.98 6.02
CA GLY A 28 -2.22 8.80 4.65
C GLY A 28 -3.72 8.49 4.57
N SER A 29 -4.50 9.05 5.50
CA SER A 29 -5.93 8.77 5.66
C SER A 29 -6.78 9.12 4.43
N GLY A 30 -6.29 9.95 3.51
CA GLY A 30 -6.98 10.38 2.31
C GLY A 30 -8.32 11.03 2.65
N ARG A 31 -9.42 10.41 2.19
CA ARG A 31 -10.77 10.88 2.50
C ARG A 31 -11.27 10.42 3.87
N ALA A 32 -10.47 9.73 4.70
CA ALA A 32 -10.83 9.21 6.02
C ALA A 32 -11.99 8.20 6.04
N HIS A 33 -12.02 7.26 5.08
CA HIS A 33 -13.01 6.17 5.10
C HIS A 33 -12.72 5.15 6.20
N LEU A 34 -11.46 4.71 6.30
CA LEU A 34 -11.01 3.81 7.37
C LEU A 34 -11.21 4.47 8.73
N SER A 35 -10.67 5.68 8.91
CA SER A 35 -10.72 6.43 10.17
C SER A 35 -12.15 6.51 10.72
N ARG A 36 -13.15 6.77 9.87
CA ARG A 36 -14.57 6.77 10.28
C ARG A 36 -15.10 5.40 10.67
N ALA A 37 -14.70 4.33 9.98
CA ALA A 37 -15.13 2.98 10.35
C ALA A 37 -14.62 2.61 11.75
N LEU A 38 -13.40 3.05 12.09
CA LEU A 38 -12.77 2.79 13.38
C LEU A 38 -13.41 3.55 14.55
N THR A 39 -14.03 4.71 14.31
CA THR A 39 -14.72 5.49 15.37
C THR A 39 -16.11 4.95 15.73
N HIS A 40 -16.62 3.99 14.97
CA HIS A 40 -17.96 3.43 15.12
C HIS A 40 -17.95 2.04 15.77
N PRO A 41 -19.11 1.48 16.16
CA PRO A 41 -19.17 0.11 16.67
C PRO A 41 -18.51 -0.88 15.70
N PRO A 42 -17.79 -1.90 16.20
CA PRO A 42 -17.57 -2.21 17.62
C PRO A 42 -16.34 -1.53 18.26
N LEU A 43 -15.55 -0.78 17.50
CA LEU A 43 -14.19 -0.40 17.92
C LEU A 43 -14.10 0.90 18.71
N PHE A 44 -14.94 1.89 18.39
CA PHE A 44 -15.05 3.17 19.10
C PHE A 44 -13.70 3.89 19.38
N LEU A 45 -12.75 3.83 18.45
CA LEU A 45 -11.44 4.45 18.63
C LEU A 45 -11.49 5.98 18.53
N HIS A 46 -10.54 6.65 19.19
CA HIS A 46 -10.23 8.06 18.98
C HIS A 46 -9.13 8.18 17.92
N VAL A 47 -9.52 8.58 16.71
CA VAL A 47 -8.65 8.54 15.52
C VAL A 47 -8.19 9.94 15.13
N LEU A 48 -6.88 10.11 15.05
CA LEU A 48 -6.23 11.22 14.37
C LEU A 48 -5.94 10.82 12.92
N ALA A 49 -6.79 11.29 12.00
CA ALA A 49 -6.65 11.07 10.57
C ALA A 49 -5.74 12.15 9.96
N VAL A 50 -4.60 11.73 9.41
CA VAL A 50 -3.58 12.63 8.90
C VAL A 50 -3.38 12.42 7.40
N ASP A 51 -3.37 13.50 6.63
CA ASP A 51 -3.03 13.47 5.21
C ASP A 51 -2.05 14.62 4.89
N TRP A 52 -1.30 14.49 3.79
CA TRP A 52 -0.42 15.58 3.33
C TRP A 52 -1.18 16.61 2.50
N SER A 53 -2.30 16.23 1.90
CA SER A 53 -3.12 17.06 1.05
C SER A 53 -4.22 17.75 1.84
N ALA A 54 -4.11 19.07 1.98
CA ALA A 54 -5.18 19.89 2.55
C ALA A 54 -6.54 19.68 1.84
N THR A 55 -6.53 19.43 0.53
CA THR A 55 -7.75 19.12 -0.24
C THR A 55 -8.39 17.81 0.20
N GLN A 56 -7.60 16.76 0.47
CA GLN A 56 -8.13 15.50 1.00
C GLN A 56 -8.71 15.71 2.40
N THR A 57 -7.98 16.41 3.26
CA THR A 57 -8.42 16.79 4.61
C THR A 57 -9.76 17.53 4.59
N SER A 58 -9.88 18.63 3.85
CA SER A 58 -11.13 19.40 3.74
C SER A 58 -12.26 18.58 3.13
N GLY A 59 -11.97 17.72 2.14
CA GLY A 59 -12.95 16.80 1.57
C GLY A 59 -13.44 15.76 2.57
N ALA A 60 -12.57 15.29 3.46
CA ALA A 60 -12.90 14.35 4.53
C ALA A 60 -13.77 15.01 5.62
N GLU A 61 -13.45 16.25 6.00
CA GLU A 61 -14.26 17.07 6.91
C GLU A 61 -15.66 17.35 6.34
N TYR A 62 -15.74 17.73 5.06
CA TYR A 62 -17.02 17.96 4.39
C TYR A 62 -17.92 16.71 4.43
N LEU A 63 -17.37 15.52 4.21
CA LEU A 63 -18.11 14.26 4.32
C LEU A 63 -18.70 14.02 5.72
N ASN A 64 -18.06 14.53 6.79
CA ASN A 64 -18.63 14.45 8.14
C ASN A 64 -19.91 15.29 8.25
N THR A 65 -19.93 16.48 7.64
CA THR A 65 -21.10 17.38 7.65
C THR A 65 -22.29 16.83 6.88
N LEU A 66 -22.06 15.99 5.86
CA LEU A 66 -23.14 15.36 5.11
C LEU A 66 -23.81 14.24 5.92
N LYS A 67 -23.04 13.50 6.71
CA LYS A 67 -23.55 12.41 7.54
C LYS A 67 -24.36 12.89 8.75
N SER A 68 -24.02 14.06 9.31
CA SER A 68 -24.79 14.69 10.39
C SER A 68 -26.10 15.34 9.94
N ARG A 69 -26.44 15.30 8.64
CA ARG A 69 -27.68 15.85 8.06
C ARG A 69 -28.67 14.76 7.61
N GLY A 70 -28.38 13.48 7.88
CA GLY A 70 -29.28 12.36 7.57
C GLY A 70 -30.40 12.21 8.61
N PRO A 71 -31.52 11.52 8.29
CA PRO A 71 -32.72 11.44 9.15
C PRO A 71 -32.54 10.69 10.49
N SER A 72 -31.32 10.25 10.81
CA SER A 72 -31.00 9.38 11.94
C SER A 72 -29.83 9.89 12.80
N SER A 73 -29.36 11.12 12.63
CA SER A 73 -28.32 11.70 13.48
C SER A 73 -28.91 12.50 14.65
N SER A 74 -29.47 11.81 15.63
CA SER A 74 -29.52 12.37 16.98
C SER A 74 -28.09 12.47 17.49
N SER A 75 -27.68 13.68 17.83
CA SER A 75 -26.47 14.02 18.55
C SER A 75 -26.48 13.33 19.92
N ALA A 76 -25.94 12.12 19.97
CA ALA A 76 -25.61 11.45 21.22
C ALA A 76 -24.09 11.44 21.36
N GLN A 77 -23.47 12.59 21.61
CA GLN A 77 -22.15 12.64 22.25
C GLN A 77 -22.32 12.17 23.69
N GLY A 78 -22.52 10.86 23.86
CA GLY A 78 -22.47 10.17 25.14
C GLY A 78 -21.04 9.73 25.43
N GLN A 79 -20.69 9.65 26.71
CA GLN A 79 -19.46 8.98 27.14
C GLN A 79 -19.47 7.53 26.60
N GLY A 80 -18.44 7.17 25.82
CA GLY A 80 -18.33 5.85 25.18
C GLY A 80 -18.38 5.81 23.64
N GLN A 81 -18.33 6.95 22.95
CA GLN A 81 -18.21 7.00 21.48
C GLN A 81 -16.79 7.40 21.03
N GLY A 82 -16.31 6.79 19.95
CA GLY A 82 -15.06 7.17 19.28
C GLY A 82 -15.12 8.59 18.69
N SER A 83 -13.97 9.19 18.45
CA SER A 83 -13.86 10.55 17.89
C SER A 83 -12.95 10.59 16.67
N LEU A 84 -13.19 11.53 15.75
CA LEU A 84 -12.38 11.72 14.55
C LEU A 84 -11.83 13.15 14.49
N THR A 85 -10.51 13.27 14.53
CA THR A 85 -9.79 14.53 14.33
C THR A 85 -9.03 14.45 13.01
N HIS A 86 -9.14 15.50 12.18
CA HIS A 86 -8.40 15.58 10.93
C HIS A 86 -7.20 16.53 11.07
N GLN A 87 -6.09 16.18 10.41
CA GLN A 87 -4.92 17.05 10.38
C GLN A 87 -4.17 16.95 9.04
N THR A 88 -3.69 18.09 8.54
CA THR A 88 -2.72 18.12 7.44
C THR A 88 -1.28 18.12 7.97
N SER A 89 -0.40 17.26 7.43
CA SER A 89 1.01 17.17 7.84
C SER A 89 1.90 16.61 6.72
N THR A 90 3.22 16.87 6.71
CA THR A 90 4.15 16.44 5.65
C THR A 90 4.33 14.92 5.55
N LEU A 91 3.90 14.16 6.57
CA LEU A 91 3.95 12.69 6.64
C LEU A 91 5.36 12.10 6.43
N ASP A 92 6.41 12.88 6.66
CA ASP A 92 7.78 12.36 6.81
C ASP A 92 7.95 11.72 8.20
N ALA A 93 9.03 10.93 8.35
CA ALA A 93 9.29 10.20 9.60
C ALA A 93 9.33 11.10 10.84
N LYS A 94 9.86 12.32 10.71
CA LYS A 94 9.95 13.27 11.82
C LYS A 94 8.57 13.79 12.22
N ALA A 95 7.76 14.18 11.25
CA ALA A 95 6.40 14.65 11.48
C ALA A 95 5.50 13.55 12.09
N ILE A 96 5.64 12.30 11.62
CA ILE A 96 4.92 11.15 12.19
C ILE A 96 5.39 10.87 13.62
N SER A 97 6.70 10.90 13.88
CA SER A 97 7.22 10.72 15.24
C SER A 97 6.68 11.80 16.21
N GLN A 98 6.59 13.05 15.74
CA GLN A 98 5.97 14.15 16.52
C GLN A 98 4.46 13.98 16.73
N LEU A 99 3.74 13.37 15.76
CA LEU A 99 2.33 12.97 15.94
C LEU A 99 2.20 11.91 17.03
N MET A 100 3.04 10.87 16.98
CA MET A 100 3.06 9.78 17.95
C MET A 100 3.46 10.23 19.36
N SER A 101 4.24 11.30 19.51
CA SER A 101 4.60 11.83 20.83
C SER A 101 3.50 12.66 21.50
N ARG A 102 2.50 13.13 20.75
CA ARG A 102 1.43 14.00 21.25
C ARG A 102 0.03 13.39 21.19
N TRP A 103 -0.09 12.20 20.62
CA TRP A 103 -1.34 11.46 20.50
C TRP A 103 -1.18 10.07 21.14
N PRO A 104 -2.02 9.69 22.13
CA PRO A 104 -3.15 10.43 22.69
C PRO A 104 -2.74 11.78 23.33
N PRO A 105 -3.64 12.77 23.34
CA PRO A 105 -3.40 14.01 24.06
C PRO A 105 -3.23 13.71 25.56
N SER A 106 -2.42 14.50 26.26
CA SER A 106 -2.22 14.33 27.70
C SER A 106 -3.56 14.46 28.43
N PRO A 107 -3.83 13.63 29.45
CA PRO A 107 -5.07 13.72 30.21
C PRO A 107 -5.21 15.11 30.82
N GLU A 108 -6.40 15.70 30.70
CA GLU A 108 -6.70 17.01 31.30
C GLU A 108 -6.69 16.93 32.84
N LYS A 109 -6.88 15.73 33.39
CA LYS A 109 -6.89 15.47 34.84
C LYS A 109 -5.58 14.81 35.27
N PRO A 110 -4.84 15.39 36.23
CA PRO A 110 -3.59 14.83 36.76
C PRO A 110 -3.71 13.44 37.43
N GLU A 111 -4.93 12.98 37.65
CA GLU A 111 -5.27 11.76 38.39
C GLU A 111 -5.27 10.50 37.50
N GLU A 112 -5.32 10.65 36.17
CA GLU A 112 -5.19 9.56 35.20
C GLU A 112 -3.71 9.26 34.95
N LYS A 113 -3.21 8.15 35.51
CA LYS A 113 -1.78 7.92 35.70
C LYS A 113 -0.99 7.36 34.52
N GLU A 114 -1.60 6.91 33.43
CA GLU A 114 -0.87 6.50 32.22
C GLU A 114 -1.65 6.86 30.95
N GLN A 115 -0.97 7.42 29.94
CA GLN A 115 -1.54 7.59 28.61
C GLN A 115 -1.72 6.20 27.96
N PRO A 116 -2.89 5.88 27.39
CA PRO A 116 -3.12 4.59 26.75
C PRO A 116 -2.18 4.43 25.54
N PRO A 117 -1.79 3.19 25.21
CA PRO A 117 -1.02 2.94 24.00
C PRO A 117 -1.78 3.42 22.76
N ALA A 118 -1.05 4.04 21.84
CA ALA A 118 -1.58 4.46 20.55
C ALA A 118 -1.29 3.40 19.48
N LEU A 119 -2.25 3.20 18.58
CA LEU A 119 -2.12 2.37 17.39
C LEU A 119 -1.71 3.23 16.19
N LEU A 120 -0.56 2.96 15.57
CA LEU A 120 -0.18 3.57 14.31
C LEU A 120 -0.77 2.78 13.13
N LEU A 121 -1.55 3.44 12.29
CA LEU A 121 -2.20 2.84 11.14
C LEU A 121 -1.73 3.51 9.87
N ALA A 122 -1.43 2.72 8.86
CA ALA A 122 -1.08 3.22 7.53
C ALA A 122 -1.64 2.27 6.47
N LEU A 123 -2.92 2.44 6.12
CA LEU A 123 -3.56 1.64 5.07
C LEU A 123 -3.32 2.27 3.69
N HIS A 124 -2.74 1.51 2.77
CA HIS A 124 -2.36 1.99 1.44
C HIS A 124 -1.34 3.14 1.51
N ALA A 125 -0.35 2.99 2.37
CA ALA A 125 0.76 3.92 2.50
C ALA A 125 1.59 3.95 1.21
N CYS A 126 1.30 4.93 0.34
CA CYS A 126 1.88 5.02 -1.00
C CYS A 126 3.36 5.43 -0.95
N GLY A 127 4.20 4.70 -1.70
CA GLY A 127 5.61 5.06 -1.88
C GLY A 127 6.37 5.19 -0.55
N ASP A 128 7.02 6.33 -0.34
CA ASP A 128 7.89 6.57 0.82
C ASP A 128 7.12 6.64 2.16
N LEU A 129 5.79 6.80 2.15
CA LEU A 129 4.99 6.89 3.37
C LEU A 129 5.13 5.65 4.26
N THR A 130 5.23 4.45 3.66
CA THR A 130 5.41 3.21 4.43
C THR A 130 6.73 3.26 5.21
N LEU A 131 7.80 3.74 4.58
CA LEU A 131 9.12 3.85 5.19
C LEU A 131 9.15 4.95 6.25
N SER A 132 8.52 6.09 5.96
CA SER A 132 8.37 7.18 6.94
C SER A 132 7.64 6.72 8.21
N ALA A 133 6.54 5.98 8.07
CA ALA A 133 5.77 5.46 9.20
C ALA A 133 6.56 4.43 10.00
N LEU A 134 7.26 3.51 9.33
CA LEU A 134 8.12 2.51 9.95
C LEU A 134 9.27 3.15 10.73
N THR A 135 10.03 4.05 10.09
CA THR A 135 11.13 4.78 10.73
C THR A 135 10.62 5.61 11.91
N ALA A 136 9.47 6.28 11.78
CA ALA A 136 8.87 7.03 12.88
C ALA A 136 8.49 6.13 14.06
N PHE A 137 7.97 4.94 13.79
CA PHE A 137 7.60 3.96 14.80
C PHE A 137 8.82 3.43 15.57
N LEU A 138 9.91 3.14 14.85
CA LEU A 138 11.17 2.70 15.44
C LEU A 138 11.96 3.82 16.14
N THR A 139 11.63 5.08 15.87
CA THR A 139 12.32 6.22 16.49
C THR A 139 12.04 6.24 17.99
N PRO A 140 13.06 6.18 18.85
CA PRO A 140 12.88 6.21 20.30
C PRO A 140 12.17 7.49 20.73
N THR A 141 11.08 7.36 21.49
CA THR A 141 10.44 8.50 22.15
C THR A 141 10.66 8.43 23.66
N PRO A 142 10.80 9.57 24.35
CA PRO A 142 11.03 9.61 25.79
C PRO A 142 9.83 9.15 26.65
N SER A 143 8.69 8.83 26.03
CA SER A 143 7.51 8.35 26.75
C SER A 143 7.64 6.87 27.15
N PRO A 144 7.36 6.50 28.42
CA PRO A 144 7.32 5.10 28.87
C PRO A 144 6.26 4.26 28.14
N SER A 145 5.27 4.87 27.48
CA SER A 145 4.27 4.18 26.65
C SER A 145 4.81 3.70 25.29
N ASN A 146 6.06 4.02 24.93
CA ASN A 146 6.65 3.63 23.64
C ASN A 146 6.73 2.10 23.45
N CYS A 147 7.06 1.35 24.51
CA CYS A 147 7.14 -0.11 24.46
C CYS A 147 5.77 -0.80 24.29
N LYS A 148 4.66 -0.07 24.47
CA LYS A 148 3.30 -0.58 24.35
C LYS A 148 2.62 -0.19 23.03
N ARG A 149 3.31 0.53 22.14
CA ARG A 149 2.73 0.97 20.86
C ARG A 149 2.54 -0.21 19.93
N LYS A 150 1.46 -0.18 19.16
CA LYS A 150 1.17 -1.19 18.14
C LYS A 150 1.11 -0.51 16.79
N ALA A 151 1.32 -1.27 15.71
CA ALA A 151 1.25 -0.73 14.36
C ALA A 151 0.60 -1.71 13.39
N VAL A 152 -0.12 -1.18 12.40
CA VAL A 152 -0.61 -1.92 11.23
C VAL A 152 -0.29 -1.11 9.99
N LEU A 153 0.72 -1.55 9.24
CA LEU A 153 1.27 -0.83 8.09
C LEU A 153 1.06 -1.65 6.82
N VAL A 154 0.39 -1.07 5.82
CA VAL A 154 0.12 -1.71 4.52
C VAL A 154 0.65 -0.80 3.43
N GLY A 155 1.80 -1.16 2.88
CA GLY A 155 2.41 -0.41 1.78
C GLY A 155 1.69 -0.62 0.45
N CYS A 156 1.70 0.40 -0.39
CA CYS A 156 1.25 0.27 -1.78
C CYS A 156 1.97 1.27 -2.70
N CYS A 157 1.68 1.23 -3.99
CA CYS A 157 2.27 2.15 -4.98
C CYS A 157 3.80 2.24 -4.87
N TYR A 158 4.49 1.10 -4.82
CA TYR A 158 5.96 1.04 -4.75
C TYR A 158 6.64 1.77 -5.90
N ASN A 159 5.93 1.92 -7.01
CA ASN A 159 6.29 2.80 -8.12
C ASN A 159 6.38 4.29 -7.75
N LEU A 160 6.02 4.72 -6.54
CA LEU A 160 6.21 6.08 -6.04
C LEU A 160 7.32 6.15 -4.98
N GLN A 161 7.93 5.02 -4.64
CA GLN A 161 9.03 4.98 -3.70
C GLN A 161 10.32 5.56 -4.32
N THR A 162 11.14 6.16 -3.47
CA THR A 162 12.51 6.56 -3.76
C THR A 162 13.41 5.31 -3.79
N PRO A 163 14.08 4.98 -4.92
CA PRO A 163 14.83 3.73 -5.04
C PRO A 163 15.98 3.57 -4.04
N SER A 164 16.61 4.68 -3.63
CA SER A 164 17.75 4.67 -2.70
C SER A 164 17.36 4.40 -1.24
N LEU A 165 16.08 4.22 -0.93
CA LEU A 165 15.61 3.86 0.40
C LEU A 165 15.51 2.32 0.59
N PHE A 166 16.04 1.54 -0.34
CA PHE A 166 16.20 0.09 -0.21
C PHE A 166 17.70 -0.27 -0.31
N PRO A 167 18.19 -1.20 0.52
CA PRO A 167 17.47 -1.86 1.62
C PRO A 167 17.30 -0.95 2.84
N LEU A 168 16.30 -1.24 3.67
CA LEU A 168 16.07 -0.58 4.96
C LEU A 168 16.65 -1.38 6.12
N SER A 169 16.64 -2.71 6.01
CA SER A 169 17.13 -3.62 7.04
C SER A 169 18.64 -3.88 6.93
N SER A 170 19.28 -4.06 8.08
CA SER A 170 20.67 -4.49 8.15
C SER A 170 20.86 -5.93 7.65
N THR A 171 19.84 -6.79 7.78
CA THR A 171 19.85 -8.15 7.22
C THR A 171 20.00 -8.12 5.70
N PHE A 172 19.23 -7.27 5.01
CA PHE A 172 19.38 -7.13 3.57
C PHE A 172 20.67 -6.40 3.22
N ASP A 173 21.01 -5.32 3.93
CA ASP A 173 22.23 -4.54 3.69
C ASP A 173 23.50 -5.40 3.78
N ALA A 174 23.55 -6.36 4.72
CA ALA A 174 24.66 -7.31 4.87
C ALA A 174 24.90 -8.19 3.64
N HIS A 175 23.88 -8.39 2.79
CA HIS A 175 23.98 -9.14 1.54
C HIS A 175 24.36 -8.25 0.35
N SER A 176 24.53 -6.94 0.56
CA SER A 176 24.91 -5.96 -0.47
C SER A 176 24.06 -6.10 -1.76
N PRO A 177 22.71 -6.03 -1.67
CA PRO A 177 21.86 -6.21 -2.83
C PRO A 177 22.12 -5.12 -3.86
N PRO A 178 21.94 -5.41 -5.16
CA PRO A 178 22.03 -4.39 -6.18
C PRO A 178 20.99 -3.28 -5.89
N PRO A 179 21.33 -2.01 -6.14
CA PRO A 179 20.43 -0.91 -5.86
C PRO A 179 19.17 -1.04 -6.71
N LEU A 180 18.01 -0.83 -6.09
CA LEU A 180 16.77 -0.69 -6.86
C LEU A 180 16.87 0.54 -7.75
N THR A 181 16.22 0.43 -8.90
CA THR A 181 16.14 1.52 -9.87
C THR A 181 14.69 1.86 -10.11
N ARG A 182 14.44 2.98 -10.78
CA ARG A 182 13.08 3.36 -11.18
C ARG A 182 12.40 2.27 -12.01
N ALA A 183 13.14 1.52 -12.83
CA ALA A 183 12.60 0.44 -13.64
C ALA A 183 12.04 -0.72 -12.78
N HIS A 184 12.75 -1.08 -11.71
CA HIS A 184 12.31 -2.10 -10.76
C HIS A 184 11.02 -1.70 -10.04
N LEU A 185 10.93 -0.45 -9.59
CA LEU A 185 9.75 0.06 -8.90
C LEU A 185 8.55 0.28 -9.82
N LEU A 186 8.78 0.51 -11.11
CA LEU A 186 7.73 0.66 -12.10
C LEU A 186 7.13 -0.69 -12.55
N LEU A 187 7.64 -1.83 -12.08
CA LEU A 187 7.07 -3.13 -12.44
C LEU A 187 5.58 -3.16 -12.09
N THR A 188 4.78 -3.55 -13.07
CA THR A 188 3.36 -3.25 -13.06
C THR A 188 2.58 -4.32 -12.35
N ALA A 189 1.92 -3.91 -11.28
CA ALA A 189 1.15 -4.79 -10.43
C ALA A 189 -0.28 -5.02 -10.99
N GLN A 190 -0.38 -5.39 -12.27
CA GLN A 190 -1.60 -6.01 -12.78
C GLN A 190 -1.51 -7.52 -12.53
N SER A 191 -2.66 -8.14 -12.21
CA SER A 191 -2.75 -9.59 -12.10
C SER A 191 -3.00 -10.17 -13.50
N PRO A 192 -2.09 -10.99 -14.05
CA PRO A 192 -2.34 -11.67 -15.32
C PRO A 192 -3.62 -12.52 -15.30
N LEU A 193 -4.01 -13.02 -14.12
CA LEU A 193 -5.21 -13.84 -13.92
C LEU A 193 -6.50 -13.08 -14.24
N THR A 194 -6.51 -11.74 -14.22
CA THR A 194 -7.70 -10.94 -14.54
C THR A 194 -7.70 -10.40 -15.97
N TRP A 195 -6.64 -10.62 -16.74
CA TRP A 195 -6.53 -10.09 -18.11
C TRP A 195 -7.53 -10.70 -19.08
N PHE A 196 -7.92 -11.94 -18.82
CA PHE A 196 -8.90 -12.67 -19.63
C PHE A 196 -10.26 -12.81 -18.93
N SER A 197 -10.39 -12.27 -17.72
CA SER A 197 -11.66 -12.28 -16.99
C SER A 197 -12.63 -11.27 -17.60
N PRO A 198 -13.91 -11.64 -17.81
CA PRO A 198 -14.94 -10.68 -18.19
C PRO A 198 -15.06 -9.59 -17.11
N LEU A 199 -15.01 -8.32 -17.51
CA LEU A 199 -15.20 -7.18 -16.58
C LEU A 199 -16.59 -7.20 -15.93
N THR A 200 -17.57 -7.76 -16.63
CA THR A 200 -18.92 -8.05 -16.14
C THR A 200 -19.41 -9.37 -16.74
N PRO A 201 -20.32 -10.10 -16.06
CA PRO A 201 -20.92 -11.34 -16.59
C PRO A 201 -21.61 -11.15 -17.95
N SER A 202 -22.02 -9.93 -18.26
CA SER A 202 -22.73 -9.51 -19.46
C SER A 202 -21.85 -8.73 -20.46
N SER A 203 -20.53 -8.71 -20.26
CA SER A 203 -19.60 -8.04 -21.18
C SER A 203 -19.61 -8.75 -22.54
N PRO A 204 -19.95 -8.06 -23.65
CA PRO A 204 -19.94 -8.65 -24.99
C PRO A 204 -18.52 -8.77 -25.57
N LEU A 205 -17.50 -8.26 -24.87
CA LEU A 205 -16.13 -8.22 -25.36
C LEU A 205 -15.44 -9.59 -25.23
N PRO A 206 -14.65 -10.01 -26.23
CA PRO A 206 -13.84 -11.22 -26.15
C PRO A 206 -12.86 -11.18 -24.97
N PRO A 207 -12.50 -12.34 -24.38
CA PRO A 207 -11.42 -12.43 -23.40
C PRO A 207 -10.12 -11.77 -23.91
N GLY A 208 -9.49 -10.97 -23.06
CA GLY A 208 -8.24 -10.27 -23.39
C GLY A 208 -8.40 -8.97 -24.19
N ASP A 209 -9.60 -8.59 -24.60
CA ASP A 209 -9.83 -7.34 -25.33
C ASP A 209 -9.45 -6.09 -24.50
N ALA A 210 -9.76 -6.10 -23.21
CA ALA A 210 -9.36 -5.05 -22.28
C ALA A 210 -7.82 -4.89 -22.19
N LEU A 211 -7.09 -6.00 -22.20
CA LEU A 211 -5.62 -6.00 -22.24
C LEU A 211 -5.11 -5.40 -23.55
N ARG A 212 -5.62 -5.88 -24.70
CA ARG A 212 -5.23 -5.37 -26.02
C ARG A 212 -5.45 -3.86 -26.13
N LYS A 213 -6.62 -3.37 -25.69
CA LYS A 213 -6.95 -1.95 -25.65
C LYS A 213 -6.01 -1.14 -24.74
N SER A 214 -5.65 -1.70 -23.59
CA SER A 214 -4.72 -1.07 -22.65
C SER A 214 -3.31 -0.95 -23.24
N VAL A 215 -2.80 -2.02 -23.87
CA VAL A 215 -1.50 -2.03 -24.53
C VAL A 215 -1.47 -1.06 -25.71
N ARG A 216 -2.50 -1.08 -26.57
CA ARG A 216 -2.64 -0.13 -27.69
C ARG A 216 -2.61 1.32 -27.22
N LYS A 217 -3.33 1.64 -26.14
CA LYS A 217 -3.32 2.98 -25.56
C LYS A 217 -1.94 3.42 -25.07
N LEU A 218 -1.15 2.49 -24.50
CA LEU A 218 0.22 2.77 -24.09
C LEU A 218 1.14 3.00 -25.30
N ALA A 219 0.99 2.20 -26.35
CA ALA A 219 1.73 2.39 -27.60
C ALA A 219 1.41 3.75 -28.24
N TYR A 220 0.14 4.14 -28.30
CA TYR A 220 -0.25 5.47 -28.77
C TYR A 220 0.34 6.60 -27.91
N ARG A 221 0.41 6.41 -26.58
CA ARG A 221 1.07 7.38 -25.70
C ARG A 221 2.55 7.55 -26.04
N ALA A 222 3.26 6.44 -26.24
CA ALA A 222 4.68 6.46 -26.59
C ALA A 222 4.93 7.10 -27.96
N ARG A 223 4.10 6.77 -28.96
CA ARG A 223 4.17 7.40 -30.29
C ARG A 223 3.96 8.91 -30.23
N LEU A 224 2.95 9.37 -29.48
CA LEU A 224 2.70 10.79 -29.31
C LEU A 224 3.87 11.51 -28.63
N GLU A 225 4.46 10.90 -27.61
CA GLU A 225 5.63 11.46 -26.93
C GLU A 225 6.80 11.67 -27.89
N ALA A 226 7.05 10.72 -28.80
CA ALA A 226 8.07 10.87 -29.84
C ALA A 226 7.79 12.06 -30.78
N GLU A 227 6.53 12.27 -31.19
CA GLU A 227 6.15 13.42 -32.03
C GLU A 227 6.30 14.76 -31.31
N LEU A 228 5.92 14.81 -30.04
CA LEU A 228 6.10 16.01 -29.20
C LEU A 228 7.60 16.32 -29.00
N LEU A 229 8.43 15.29 -28.83
CA LEU A 229 9.89 15.43 -28.73
C LEU A 229 10.49 15.97 -30.02
N ALA A 230 10.13 15.38 -31.17
CA ALA A 230 10.61 15.82 -32.48
C ALA A 230 10.20 17.26 -32.80
N SER A 231 9.02 17.67 -32.31
CA SER A 231 8.51 19.04 -32.46
C SER A 231 9.08 20.01 -31.41
N GLY A 232 9.99 19.58 -30.52
CA GLY A 232 10.58 20.41 -29.47
C GLY A 232 9.60 20.89 -28.39
N LEU A 233 8.44 20.24 -28.28
CA LEU A 233 7.38 20.61 -27.34
C LEU A 233 7.58 20.02 -25.94
N VAL A 234 8.43 18.99 -25.82
CA VAL A 234 8.83 18.35 -24.57
C VAL A 234 10.32 18.00 -24.63
N GLU A 235 10.95 17.86 -23.46
CA GLU A 235 12.35 17.43 -23.35
C GLU A 235 12.45 15.94 -23.02
N ALA A 236 13.48 15.26 -23.54
CA ALA A 236 13.69 13.82 -23.32
C ALA A 236 13.89 13.42 -21.85
N LYS A 237 14.24 14.37 -20.98
CA LYS A 237 14.45 14.17 -19.54
C LYS A 237 13.76 15.25 -18.71
N GLY A 238 12.51 15.58 -19.04
CA GLY A 238 11.74 16.57 -18.30
C GLY A 238 10.29 16.13 -18.09
N VAL A 239 9.76 16.39 -16.90
CA VAL A 239 8.31 16.47 -16.73
C VAL A 239 7.90 17.82 -17.29
N GLY A 240 7.42 17.86 -18.53
CA GLY A 240 6.88 19.09 -19.10
C GLY A 240 5.77 19.67 -18.22
N GLU A 241 5.67 21.00 -18.16
CA GLU A 241 4.60 21.69 -17.40
C GLU A 241 3.20 21.31 -17.92
N ARG A 242 3.10 20.98 -19.21
CA ARG A 242 1.86 20.54 -19.86
C ARG A 242 1.75 19.02 -19.89
N ARG A 243 0.55 18.51 -19.58
CA ARG A 243 0.22 17.07 -19.60
C ARG A 243 -1.03 16.82 -20.42
N VAL A 244 -0.97 15.82 -21.31
CA VAL A 244 -2.13 15.33 -22.08
C VAL A 244 -3.26 14.82 -21.18
N GLY A 245 -2.92 14.28 -20.00
CA GLY A 245 -3.89 13.74 -19.05
C GLY A 245 -4.58 12.46 -19.53
N ARG A 246 -5.81 12.22 -19.06
CA ARG A 246 -6.61 11.04 -19.43
C ARG A 246 -7.29 11.26 -20.78
N VAL A 247 -6.84 10.52 -21.79
CA VAL A 247 -7.55 10.37 -23.07
C VAL A 247 -8.52 9.17 -22.95
N GLY A 248 -9.71 9.31 -23.54
CA GLY A 248 -10.69 8.22 -23.63
C GLY A 248 -10.17 7.05 -24.47
N GLU A 249 -11.01 6.02 -24.62
CA GLU A 249 -10.73 4.94 -25.58
C GLU A 249 -10.82 5.48 -27.01
N CYS A 250 -9.92 4.99 -27.87
CA CYS A 250 -9.82 5.36 -29.28
C CYS A 250 -9.57 4.10 -30.11
N SER A 251 -10.21 3.99 -31.27
CA SER A 251 -10.07 2.82 -32.15
C SER A 251 -8.83 2.92 -33.03
N SER A 252 -8.40 4.13 -33.38
CA SER A 252 -7.28 4.38 -34.30
C SER A 252 -6.26 5.36 -33.71
N TRP A 253 -5.06 5.37 -34.31
CA TRP A 253 -4.00 6.32 -33.99
C TRP A 253 -4.43 7.77 -34.23
N SER A 254 -5.01 8.07 -35.40
CA SER A 254 -5.42 9.43 -35.78
C SER A 254 -6.44 10.03 -34.80
N GLU A 255 -7.41 9.22 -34.34
CA GLU A 255 -8.39 9.66 -33.34
C GLU A 255 -7.72 9.96 -32.00
N TYR A 256 -6.83 9.06 -31.54
CA TYR A 256 -6.10 9.27 -30.31
C TYR A 256 -5.26 10.55 -30.39
N ARG A 257 -4.45 10.68 -31.45
CA ARG A 257 -3.56 11.82 -31.71
C ARG A 257 -4.31 13.14 -31.66
N ALA A 258 -5.39 13.28 -32.41
CA ALA A 258 -6.20 14.51 -32.42
C ALA A 258 -6.72 14.88 -31.02
N ARG A 259 -7.27 13.91 -30.28
CA ARG A 259 -7.77 14.13 -28.91
C ARG A 259 -6.66 14.46 -27.92
N ALA A 260 -5.46 13.89 -28.11
CA ALA A 260 -4.32 14.13 -27.25
C ALA A 260 -3.74 15.52 -27.48
N LEU A 261 -3.56 15.93 -28.75
CA LEU A 261 -3.05 17.24 -29.13
C LEU A 261 -3.99 18.38 -28.72
N ALA A 262 -5.31 18.19 -28.89
CA ALA A 262 -6.30 19.15 -28.40
C ALA A 262 -6.22 19.35 -26.87
N ARG A 263 -5.97 18.28 -26.10
CA ARG A 263 -5.74 18.37 -24.65
C ARG A 263 -4.40 18.99 -24.29
N TYR A 264 -3.38 18.76 -25.10
CA TYR A 264 -2.06 19.35 -24.92
C TYR A 264 -2.03 20.85 -25.28
N GLY A 265 -2.93 21.29 -26.15
CA GLY A 265 -2.96 22.65 -26.69
C GLY A 265 -1.88 22.88 -27.72
N ALA A 266 -1.64 21.90 -28.60
CA ALA A 266 -0.75 22.03 -29.76
C ALA A 266 -1.53 21.77 -31.05
N GLU A 267 -1.38 22.67 -32.03
CA GLU A 267 -2.07 22.61 -33.31
C GLU A 267 -1.15 22.10 -34.44
N GLU A 268 0.15 22.43 -34.38
CA GLU A 268 1.16 22.00 -35.34
C GLU A 268 2.18 21.09 -34.66
N VAL A 269 2.01 19.78 -34.84
CA VAL A 269 2.97 18.76 -34.40
C VAL A 269 3.33 17.92 -35.60
N GLN A 270 4.64 17.74 -35.84
CA GLN A 270 5.13 16.90 -36.92
C GLN A 270 4.64 15.47 -36.71
N GLU A 271 3.89 14.94 -37.68
CA GLU A 271 3.53 13.53 -37.68
C GLU A 271 4.76 12.71 -38.05
N LEU A 272 5.02 11.67 -37.26
CA LEU A 272 6.13 10.76 -37.49
C LEU A 272 5.60 9.44 -38.04
N ALA A 273 6.28 8.94 -39.07
CA ALA A 273 6.14 7.56 -39.51
C ALA A 273 6.57 6.62 -38.37
N PHE A 274 5.98 5.42 -38.33
CA PHE A 274 6.33 4.44 -37.31
C PHE A 274 7.35 3.45 -37.85
N GLY A 275 8.40 3.21 -37.06
CA GLY A 275 9.36 2.12 -37.33
C GLY A 275 10.45 2.45 -38.35
N GLU A 276 11.25 1.44 -38.68
CA GLU A 276 12.31 1.52 -39.69
C GLU A 276 11.76 1.45 -41.12
N ALA A 277 10.50 1.02 -41.29
CA ALA A 277 9.79 0.95 -42.56
C ALA A 277 9.38 2.32 -43.16
N GLN A 278 9.89 3.43 -42.63
CA GLN A 278 9.54 4.78 -43.09
C GLN A 278 9.72 4.92 -44.62
N GLY A 279 8.62 5.17 -45.33
CA GLY A 279 8.60 5.33 -46.78
C GLY A 279 8.54 4.04 -47.59
N GLN A 280 8.37 2.88 -46.95
CA GLN A 280 8.19 1.57 -47.59
C GLN A 280 6.71 1.21 -47.86
N GLY A 281 5.76 1.99 -47.31
CA GLY A 281 4.32 1.86 -47.56
C GLY A 281 3.51 1.60 -46.28
N GLU A 282 2.21 1.92 -46.32
CA GLU A 282 1.31 1.84 -45.15
C GLU A 282 1.22 0.41 -44.57
N GLU A 283 1.22 -0.61 -45.43
CA GLU A 283 1.13 -2.02 -45.00
C GLU A 283 2.34 -2.48 -44.18
N GLU A 284 3.54 -2.01 -44.51
CA GLU A 284 4.77 -2.41 -43.82
C GLU A 284 4.91 -1.70 -42.47
N GLU A 285 4.50 -0.43 -42.38
CA GLU A 285 4.39 0.31 -41.12
C GLU A 285 3.35 -0.33 -40.18
N GLU A 286 2.21 -0.79 -40.70
CA GLU A 286 1.18 -1.49 -39.92
C GLU A 286 1.69 -2.85 -39.40
N ARG A 287 2.47 -3.60 -40.22
CA ARG A 287 3.09 -4.86 -39.79
C ARG A 287 4.08 -4.65 -38.64
N GLU A 288 4.97 -3.64 -38.76
CA GLU A 288 5.94 -3.31 -37.72
C GLU A 288 5.24 -2.84 -36.44
N TRP A 289 4.16 -2.07 -36.57
CA TRP A 289 3.31 -1.65 -35.46
C TRP A 289 2.74 -2.84 -34.68
N GLU A 290 2.14 -3.82 -35.37
CA GLU A 290 1.61 -5.01 -34.73
C GLU A 290 2.71 -5.86 -34.06
N GLU A 291 3.91 -5.93 -34.66
CA GLU A 291 5.07 -6.59 -34.04
C GLU A 291 5.47 -5.90 -32.72
N VAL A 292 5.53 -4.57 -32.69
CA VAL A 292 5.84 -3.82 -31.48
C VAL A 292 4.74 -3.95 -30.43
N LEU A 293 3.47 -3.96 -30.81
CA LEU A 293 2.37 -4.25 -29.88
C LEU A 293 2.51 -5.64 -29.26
N TRP A 294 2.91 -6.65 -30.04
CA TRP A 294 3.17 -7.99 -29.52
C TRP A 294 4.37 -8.00 -28.57
N LYS A 295 5.50 -7.37 -28.92
CA LYS A 295 6.67 -7.24 -28.03
C LYS A 295 6.31 -6.54 -26.71
N LEU A 296 5.48 -5.49 -26.78
CA LEU A 296 4.96 -4.83 -25.59
C LEU A 296 4.12 -5.81 -24.76
N GLN A 297 3.21 -6.57 -25.35
CA GLN A 297 2.43 -7.58 -24.60
C GLN A 297 3.33 -8.57 -23.86
N VAL A 298 4.38 -9.08 -24.51
CA VAL A 298 5.36 -9.97 -23.87
C VAL A 298 6.07 -9.26 -22.71
N PHE A 299 6.57 -8.05 -22.94
CA PHE A 299 7.23 -7.26 -21.91
C PHE A 299 6.34 -6.98 -20.70
N TRP A 300 5.09 -6.57 -20.92
CA TRP A 300 4.11 -6.32 -19.87
C TRP A 300 3.75 -7.59 -19.09
N THR A 301 3.65 -8.73 -19.78
CA THR A 301 3.51 -10.05 -19.17
C THR A 301 4.65 -10.30 -18.21
N LEU A 302 5.90 -10.26 -18.68
CA LEU A 302 7.07 -10.49 -17.84
C LEU A 302 7.13 -9.53 -16.64
N ARG A 303 6.83 -8.24 -16.84
CA ARG A 303 6.79 -7.26 -15.75
C ARG A 303 5.76 -7.61 -14.68
N SER A 304 4.59 -8.11 -15.07
CA SER A 304 3.53 -8.50 -14.13
C SER A 304 3.86 -9.77 -13.36
N TRP A 305 4.73 -10.63 -13.88
CA TRP A 305 5.26 -11.78 -13.14
C TRP A 305 6.40 -11.39 -12.19
N VAL A 306 7.29 -10.50 -12.60
CA VAL A 306 8.45 -10.08 -11.77
C VAL A 306 8.05 -9.06 -10.70
N GLY A 307 7.04 -8.23 -10.95
CA GLY A 307 6.56 -7.20 -10.02
C GLY A 307 6.28 -7.75 -8.61
N PRO A 308 5.44 -8.78 -8.45
CA PRO A 308 5.18 -9.43 -7.17
C PRO A 308 6.43 -9.87 -6.41
N VAL A 309 7.46 -10.36 -7.10
CA VAL A 309 8.73 -10.78 -6.48
C VAL A 309 9.45 -9.56 -5.89
N VAL A 310 9.55 -8.47 -6.64
CA VAL A 310 10.16 -7.22 -6.15
C VAL A 310 9.36 -6.62 -5.00
N GLU A 311 8.02 -6.62 -5.09
CA GLU A 311 7.15 -6.16 -3.99
C GLU A 311 7.34 -7.02 -2.73
N SER A 312 7.49 -8.34 -2.88
CA SER A 312 7.75 -9.26 -1.77
C SER A 312 9.09 -8.99 -1.10
N LEU A 313 10.15 -8.75 -1.89
CA LEU A 313 11.46 -8.36 -1.36
C LEU A 313 11.37 -7.06 -0.55
N LEU A 314 10.63 -6.06 -1.05
CA LEU A 314 10.41 -4.80 -0.34
C LEU A 314 9.62 -4.99 0.97
N VAL A 315 8.66 -5.90 1.02
CA VAL A 315 7.90 -6.20 2.25
C VAL A 315 8.78 -6.93 3.27
N LEU A 316 9.55 -7.93 2.83
CA LEU A 316 10.46 -8.69 3.69
C LEU A 316 11.57 -7.80 4.28
N ASP A 317 12.17 -6.93 3.48
CA ASP A 317 13.16 -5.96 3.95
C ASP A 317 12.59 -5.06 5.08
N ARG A 318 11.36 -4.59 4.92
CA ARG A 318 10.71 -3.77 5.95
C ARG A 318 10.35 -4.56 7.21
N TRP A 319 9.93 -5.81 7.03
CA TRP A 319 9.70 -6.71 8.16
C TRP A 319 10.99 -6.95 8.94
N CYS A 320 12.10 -7.27 8.27
CA CYS A 320 13.42 -7.39 8.89
C CYS A 320 13.80 -6.11 9.64
N ALA A 321 13.59 -4.94 9.04
CA ALA A 321 13.90 -3.66 9.69
C ALA A 321 13.10 -3.44 10.98
N LEU A 322 11.82 -3.84 11.02
CA LEU A 322 11.00 -3.79 12.24
C LEU A 322 11.51 -4.76 13.32
N VAL A 323 11.79 -6.01 12.93
CA VAL A 323 12.31 -7.05 13.83
C VAL A 323 13.64 -6.61 14.46
N GLU A 324 14.56 -6.12 13.63
CA GLU A 324 15.87 -5.59 14.04
C GLU A 324 15.73 -4.37 14.95
N GLY A 325 14.89 -3.40 14.57
CA GLY A 325 14.70 -2.15 15.31
C GLY A 325 14.02 -2.33 16.65
N MET A 326 13.25 -3.40 16.85
CA MET A 326 12.63 -3.73 18.14
C MET A 326 13.47 -4.67 19.00
N GLY A 327 14.50 -5.33 18.43
CA GLY A 327 15.37 -6.25 19.16
C GLY A 327 14.72 -7.59 19.50
N GLU A 328 13.75 -8.04 18.69
CA GLU A 328 12.91 -9.22 18.97
C GLU A 328 13.05 -10.30 17.88
N GLY A 329 12.57 -11.52 18.15
CA GLY A 329 12.45 -12.59 17.15
C GLY A 329 11.14 -12.44 16.38
N GLY A 330 11.18 -12.39 15.04
CA GLY A 330 9.97 -12.30 14.22
C GLY A 330 9.29 -13.66 14.06
N GLU A 331 7.96 -13.70 14.14
CA GLU A 331 7.13 -14.88 13.85
C GLU A 331 6.38 -14.68 12.52
N TRP A 332 6.16 -15.76 11.78
CA TRP A 332 5.40 -15.76 10.52
C TRP A 332 4.14 -16.59 10.68
N GLU A 333 2.96 -15.94 10.75
CA GLU A 333 1.66 -16.63 10.70
C GLU A 333 1.24 -16.84 9.25
N ALA A 334 1.49 -18.04 8.71
CA ALA A 334 0.97 -18.45 7.41
C ALA A 334 -0.51 -18.85 7.54
N ALA A 335 -1.44 -17.96 7.20
CA ALA A 335 -2.83 -18.35 6.97
C ALA A 335 -2.95 -19.13 5.63
N LEU A 336 -2.57 -20.41 5.65
CA LEU A 336 -2.90 -21.39 4.62
C LEU A 336 -3.80 -22.47 5.22
N GLU A 337 -4.98 -22.07 5.71
CA GLU A 337 -6.08 -23.03 5.86
C GLU A 337 -6.78 -23.19 4.52
N GLY A 338 -6.22 -24.09 3.71
CA GLY A 338 -6.90 -24.72 2.59
C GLY A 338 -7.07 -26.19 2.93
N GLU A 339 -8.32 -26.60 3.15
CA GLU A 339 -8.75 -27.98 3.33
C GLU A 339 -8.17 -28.88 2.21
N GLY A 340 -7.58 -30.01 2.61
CA GLY A 340 -6.95 -30.98 1.71
C GLY A 340 -6.69 -32.30 2.44
N GLU A 341 -7.69 -33.17 2.36
CA GLU A 341 -7.83 -34.56 2.78
C GLU A 341 -6.55 -35.45 2.73
N GLY A 342 -6.44 -36.36 3.70
CA GLY A 342 -6.11 -37.76 3.39
C GLY A 342 -4.75 -38.35 3.81
N GLU A 343 -4.86 -39.28 4.77
CA GLU A 343 -4.14 -40.58 4.87
C GLU A 343 -2.79 -40.70 5.60
N GLY A 344 -2.84 -41.44 6.73
CA GLY A 344 -1.88 -42.46 7.23
C GLY A 344 -0.50 -41.97 7.71
N GLU A 345 0.11 -42.44 8.79
CA GLU A 345 0.05 -43.72 9.47
C GLU A 345 0.44 -43.57 10.96
N ALA A 346 0.03 -44.56 11.74
CA ALA A 346 0.34 -44.73 13.15
C ALA A 346 1.82 -45.10 13.41
N GLY A 347 2.38 -44.59 14.53
CA GLY A 347 3.65 -45.04 15.07
C GLY A 347 3.97 -44.39 16.43
N GLU A 348 3.60 -45.06 17.51
CA GLU A 348 4.08 -44.85 18.89
C GLU A 348 4.85 -46.12 19.34
N PRO A 349 5.55 -46.16 20.50
CA PRO A 349 6.19 -45.08 21.28
C PRO A 349 7.62 -45.49 21.78
N GLY A 350 8.39 -44.59 22.40
CA GLY A 350 9.53 -45.01 23.23
C GLY A 350 10.49 -43.93 23.78
N GLY A 351 10.49 -43.78 25.12
CA GLY A 351 11.57 -43.21 25.96
C GLY A 351 11.66 -41.67 26.01
N GLU A 352 11.90 -40.97 27.11
CA GLU A 352 12.31 -41.28 28.49
C GLU A 352 11.93 -40.07 29.35
N LYS A 353 11.46 -40.30 30.58
CA LYS A 353 11.16 -39.26 31.56
C LYS A 353 12.44 -38.69 32.18
N GLY A 354 12.82 -37.48 31.81
CA GLY A 354 13.79 -36.67 32.55
C GLY A 354 13.07 -35.70 33.50
N GLN A 355 13.14 -35.95 34.81
CA GLN A 355 12.79 -34.98 35.86
C GLN A 355 13.87 -33.89 35.91
N GLY A 356 13.49 -32.63 35.71
CA GLY A 356 14.36 -31.45 35.83
C GLY A 356 13.59 -30.29 36.43
N SER A 357 14.01 -29.91 37.64
CA SER A 357 13.60 -28.81 38.52
C SER A 357 12.59 -27.77 38.01
N GLU A 358 11.53 -27.59 38.81
CA GLU A 358 10.75 -26.37 38.92
C GLU A 358 11.67 -25.19 39.25
N GLY A 359 12.06 -24.45 38.22
CA GLY A 359 12.68 -23.13 38.32
C GLY A 359 11.61 -22.08 38.02
N ASP A 360 11.17 -21.40 39.07
CA ASP A 360 10.58 -20.06 39.11
C ASP A 360 10.37 -19.40 37.73
N THR A 361 9.22 -19.63 37.11
CA THR A 361 8.77 -18.87 35.94
C THR A 361 8.22 -17.54 36.43
N GLY A 362 9.11 -16.64 36.83
CA GLY A 362 8.81 -15.22 36.90
C GLY A 362 8.21 -14.79 35.56
N SER A 363 7.09 -14.06 35.63
CA SER A 363 6.37 -13.47 34.50
C SER A 363 7.33 -12.87 33.47
N ARG A 364 7.67 -13.66 32.45
CA ARG A 364 8.39 -13.19 31.28
C ARG A 364 7.31 -12.54 30.43
N GLY A 365 7.21 -11.20 30.51
CA GLY A 365 6.27 -10.44 29.70
C GLY A 365 6.35 -10.90 28.24
N LYS A 366 5.20 -11.11 27.60
CA LYS A 366 5.11 -11.49 26.18
C LYS A 366 6.03 -10.56 25.38
N ALA A 367 7.00 -11.13 24.67
CA ALA A 367 7.85 -10.36 23.75
C ALA A 367 6.93 -9.74 22.68
N ARG A 368 7.19 -8.49 22.27
CA ARG A 368 6.45 -7.92 21.14
C ARG A 368 6.87 -8.70 19.89
N ARG A 369 5.98 -8.73 18.91
CA ARG A 369 6.20 -9.50 17.69
C ARG A 369 5.81 -8.71 16.45
N VAL A 370 6.50 -9.00 15.34
CA VAL A 370 6.17 -8.47 14.01
C VAL A 370 5.59 -9.59 13.19
N ASP A 371 4.29 -9.51 12.89
CA ASP A 371 3.60 -10.46 12.04
C ASP A 371 3.45 -9.90 10.62
N LEU A 372 3.47 -10.80 9.65
CA LEU A 372 3.09 -10.52 8.27
C LEU A 372 1.70 -11.12 8.00
N VAL A 373 0.68 -10.29 8.06
CA VAL A 373 -0.73 -10.73 8.00
C VAL A 373 -1.30 -10.47 6.61
N ASN A 374 -1.92 -11.50 6.02
CA ASN A 374 -2.56 -11.36 4.72
C ASN A 374 -3.96 -10.71 4.83
N LEU A 375 -4.14 -9.55 4.21
CA LEU A 375 -5.40 -8.79 4.26
C LEU A 375 -6.33 -9.05 3.08
N PHE A 376 -5.95 -9.86 2.10
CA PHE A 376 -6.76 -10.08 0.90
C PHE A 376 -6.52 -11.49 0.35
N ASP A 377 -7.52 -12.08 -0.30
CA ASP A 377 -7.37 -13.37 -0.99
C ASP A 377 -6.21 -13.29 -2.01
N GLN A 378 -5.16 -14.08 -1.76
CA GLN A 378 -3.95 -14.14 -2.58
C GLN A 378 -4.01 -15.25 -3.64
N ARG A 379 -5.16 -15.43 -4.30
CA ARG A 379 -5.24 -16.17 -5.57
C ARG A 379 -4.14 -15.81 -6.59
N THR A 380 -3.46 -14.67 -6.45
CA THR A 380 -2.37 -14.20 -7.32
C THR A 380 -0.95 -14.46 -6.79
N GLY A 381 -0.76 -14.99 -5.58
CA GLY A 381 0.55 -15.28 -4.98
C GLY A 381 1.45 -14.07 -4.68
N SER A 382 0.88 -12.85 -4.67
CA SER A 382 1.64 -11.61 -4.45
C SER A 382 1.43 -11.05 -3.04
N LEU A 383 2.53 -10.80 -2.32
CA LEU A 383 2.55 -10.18 -0.99
C LEU A 383 2.12 -8.69 -0.97
N ARG A 384 1.62 -8.14 -2.08
CA ARG A 384 1.18 -6.74 -2.25
C ARG A 384 0.14 -6.25 -1.24
N ASN A 385 -0.45 -7.20 -0.53
CA ASN A 385 -1.63 -7.07 0.30
C ASN A 385 -1.35 -7.56 1.74
N LEU A 386 -0.09 -7.64 2.14
CA LEU A 386 0.29 -7.94 3.51
C LEU A 386 0.29 -6.68 4.38
N ALA A 387 -0.18 -6.83 5.60
CA ALA A 387 0.05 -5.91 6.70
C ALA A 387 1.30 -6.33 7.47
N LEU A 388 2.19 -5.37 7.72
CA LEU A 388 3.18 -5.44 8.78
C LEU A 388 2.46 -5.08 10.08
N VAL A 389 2.32 -6.05 10.98
CA VAL A 389 1.59 -5.87 12.24
C VAL A 389 2.59 -5.96 13.40
N VAL A 390 2.67 -4.92 14.22
CA VAL A 390 3.41 -4.94 15.47
C VAL A 390 2.41 -5.10 16.61
N ARG A 391 2.52 -6.20 17.34
CA ARG A 391 1.65 -6.53 18.48
C ARG A 391 2.37 -6.38 19.81
#